data_AF-A0A9P4N1Z1-F1
#
_entry.id   AF-A0A9P4N1Z1-F1
#
_cell.length_a   1.000
_cell.length_b   1.000
_cell.length_c   1.000
_cell.angle_alpha   90.00
_cell.angle_beta   90.00
_cell.angle_gamma   90.00
#
_symmetry.space_group_name_H-M   'P 1'
#
loop_
_entity.id
_entity.type
_entity.pdbx_description
1 polymer ?
#
loop_
_entity_poly.entity_id
_entity_poly.type
_entity_poly.pdbx_seq_one_letter_code
_entity_poly.pdbx_strand_id
1 'polypeptide(L)'
;MANDLDVSTTLRMLEELRAIRLDLGAASDDLQYIFFALHQLIFAINLLATSPSPILIGVGLKSMRQRYGGMVEAVLYMAFGSAVNLVTSVILLRKRQIKLLQTLLIRGILSNMHLMLGLGFVAGAVTGLILPTASQLLAKPVTGRIVKQSCSIAIVFNLVYFGLLWFQLKTNHSLFETYCNVEEEETGVTRRKKQLRVGSAIAIIAVSTTFVGFNTYFAVNSLEGLLNQTDLTASFVSIVLLPLFTNDLEPIMAAYRGGMDLCLQVTVGKCIQNTLFVIPVVVIIGWGRGIDEMMLNFNGFDVAALFSSALYIAFLTNDGKSDWWVSSWNI
;
A
#
# COMPACT_ATOMS: atom_id res chain seq x y z
N MET A 1 -51.04 -35.81 -49.39
CA MET A 1 -51.34 -34.64 -48.54
C MET A 1 -50.08 -34.33 -47.74
N ALA A 2 -49.66 -33.08 -47.71
CA ALA A 2 -48.42 -32.53 -47.10
C ALA A 2 -47.14 -32.63 -47.97
N ASN A 3 -46.93 -31.63 -48.82
CA ASN A 3 -45.62 -30.98 -48.99
C ASN A 3 -45.77 -29.75 -49.90
N ASP A 4 -46.22 -28.65 -49.32
CA ASP A 4 -45.97 -27.30 -49.85
C ASP A 4 -45.89 -26.39 -48.61
N LEU A 5 -44.82 -26.57 -47.83
CA LEU A 5 -44.37 -25.47 -46.97
C LEU A 5 -43.87 -24.40 -47.93
N ASP A 6 -44.71 -23.39 -48.14
CA ASP A 6 -44.44 -22.26 -48.99
C ASP A 6 -43.09 -21.62 -48.59
N VAL A 7 -42.17 -21.56 -49.55
CA VAL A 7 -40.81 -21.04 -49.38
C VAL A 7 -40.86 -19.62 -48.82
N SER A 8 -41.91 -18.86 -49.15
CA SER A 8 -42.16 -17.51 -48.64
C SER A 8 -42.33 -17.48 -47.11
N THR A 9 -42.96 -18.49 -46.52
CA THR A 9 -43.22 -18.57 -45.08
C THR A 9 -41.98 -18.96 -44.32
N THR A 10 -41.16 -19.85 -44.89
CA THR A 10 -39.86 -20.24 -44.31
C THR A 10 -38.85 -19.09 -44.34
N LEU A 11 -38.84 -18.26 -45.38
CA LEU A 11 -37.99 -17.07 -45.47
C LEU A 11 -38.38 -16.00 -44.45
N ARG A 12 -39.69 -15.75 -44.26
CA ARG A 12 -40.18 -14.82 -43.22
C ARG A 12 -39.79 -15.27 -41.81
N MET A 13 -39.92 -16.55 -41.50
CA MET A 13 -39.49 -17.10 -40.20
C MET A 13 -37.97 -16.96 -39.99
N LEU A 14 -37.18 -17.13 -41.06
CA LEU A 14 -35.72 -16.94 -41.00
C LEU A 14 -35.32 -15.49 -40.75
N GLU A 15 -36.02 -14.52 -41.34
CA GLU A 15 -35.79 -13.09 -41.08
C GLU A 15 -36.16 -12.69 -39.65
N GLU A 16 -37.30 -13.16 -39.13
CA GLU A 16 -37.69 -12.92 -37.74
C GLU A 16 -36.71 -13.55 -36.75
N LEU A 17 -36.25 -14.78 -36.99
CA LEU A 17 -35.23 -15.42 -36.15
C LEU A 17 -33.88 -14.68 -36.21
N ARG A 18 -33.54 -14.08 -37.36
CA ARG A 18 -32.32 -13.29 -37.51
C ARG A 18 -32.42 -11.96 -36.76
N ALA A 19 -33.58 -11.30 -36.77
CA ALA A 19 -33.86 -10.11 -36.00
C ALA A 19 -33.81 -10.39 -34.49
N ILE A 20 -34.45 -11.47 -34.04
CA ILE A 20 -34.42 -11.89 -32.63
C ILE A 20 -32.99 -12.22 -32.18
N ARG A 21 -32.18 -12.87 -33.03
CA ARG A 21 -30.77 -13.16 -32.73
C ARG A 21 -29.91 -11.89 -32.65
N LEU A 22 -30.21 -10.88 -33.47
CA LEU A 22 -29.53 -9.58 -33.43
C LEU A 22 -29.90 -8.79 -32.17
N ASP A 23 -31.18 -8.75 -31.79
CA ASP A 23 -31.64 -8.08 -30.57
C ASP A 23 -31.11 -8.77 -29.29
N LEU A 24 -31.06 -10.11 -29.27
CA LEU A 24 -30.42 -10.87 -28.19
C LEU A 24 -28.92 -10.62 -28.13
N GLY A 25 -28.26 -10.47 -29.29
CA GLY A 25 -26.85 -10.10 -29.38
C GLY A 25 -26.59 -8.72 -28.81
N ALA A 26 -27.33 -7.71 -29.25
CA ALA A 26 -27.23 -6.34 -28.77
C ALA A 26 -27.53 -6.22 -27.26
N ALA A 27 -28.58 -6.90 -26.78
CA ALA A 27 -28.88 -6.94 -25.35
C ALA A 27 -27.79 -7.66 -24.54
N SER A 28 -27.12 -8.68 -25.09
CA SER A 28 -25.99 -9.35 -24.44
C SER A 28 -24.75 -8.46 -24.40
N ASP A 29 -24.49 -7.71 -25.47
CA ASP A 29 -23.35 -6.78 -25.56
C ASP A 29 -23.55 -5.59 -24.60
N ASP A 30 -24.76 -5.04 -24.52
CA ASP A 30 -25.13 -3.98 -23.57
C ASP A 30 -25.03 -4.46 -22.11
N LEU A 31 -25.51 -5.69 -21.82
CA LEU A 31 -25.39 -6.28 -20.49
C LEU A 31 -23.91 -6.51 -20.10
N GLN A 32 -23.09 -6.92 -21.07
CA GLN A 32 -21.66 -7.14 -20.88
C GLN A 32 -20.92 -5.81 -20.68
N TYR A 33 -21.30 -4.73 -21.39
CA TYR A 33 -20.80 -3.38 -21.17
C TYR A 33 -21.16 -2.81 -19.79
N ILE A 34 -22.41 -3.02 -19.34
CA ILE A 34 -22.85 -2.59 -18.01
C ILE A 34 -22.08 -3.35 -16.92
N PHE A 35 -21.89 -4.67 -17.09
CA PHE A 35 -21.12 -5.49 -16.17
C PHE A 35 -19.63 -5.08 -16.13
N PHE A 36 -19.07 -4.72 -17.28
CA PHE A 36 -17.71 -4.18 -17.43
C PHE A 36 -17.52 -2.86 -16.67
N ALA A 37 -18.38 -1.87 -16.94
CA ALA A 37 -18.32 -0.57 -16.26
C ALA A 37 -18.49 -0.73 -14.75
N LEU A 38 -19.31 -1.70 -14.32
CA LEU A 38 -19.55 -1.97 -12.91
C LEU A 38 -18.30 -2.49 -12.19
N HIS A 39 -17.53 -3.42 -12.76
CA HIS A 39 -16.30 -3.91 -12.12
C HIS A 39 -15.22 -2.83 -11.99
N GLN A 40 -15.05 -1.99 -13.01
CA GLN A 40 -14.12 -0.86 -12.97
C GLN A 40 -14.53 0.17 -11.93
N LEU A 41 -15.82 0.49 -11.87
CA LEU A 41 -16.39 1.46 -10.95
C LEU A 41 -16.35 0.95 -9.51
N ILE A 42 -16.66 -0.32 -9.27
CA ILE A 42 -16.50 -0.96 -7.94
C ILE A 42 -15.03 -0.90 -7.51
N PHE A 43 -14.09 -1.23 -8.40
CA PHE A 43 -12.67 -1.16 -8.08
C PHE A 43 -12.24 0.28 -7.73
N ALA A 44 -12.55 1.24 -8.60
CA ALA A 44 -12.15 2.63 -8.44
C ALA A 44 -12.77 3.29 -7.20
N ILE A 45 -14.07 3.11 -6.96
CA ILE A 45 -14.75 3.68 -5.80
C ILE A 45 -14.18 3.12 -4.49
N ASN A 46 -13.99 1.80 -4.39
CA ASN A 46 -13.44 1.19 -3.18
C ASN A 46 -11.97 1.58 -2.95
N LEU A 47 -11.19 1.71 -4.03
CA LEU A 47 -9.81 2.16 -3.93
C LEU A 47 -9.73 3.63 -3.46
N LEU A 48 -10.54 4.52 -4.03
CA LEU A 48 -10.65 5.92 -3.60
C LEU A 48 -11.17 6.04 -2.17
N ALA A 49 -12.15 5.23 -1.79
CA ALA A 49 -12.71 5.20 -0.44
C ALA A 49 -11.70 4.71 0.63
N THR A 50 -10.64 4.01 0.21
CA THR A 50 -9.57 3.55 1.12
C THR A 50 -8.62 4.68 1.49
N SER A 51 -8.38 5.63 0.56
CA SER A 51 -7.45 6.75 0.69
C SER A 51 -7.53 7.59 1.99
N PRO A 52 -8.71 7.98 2.52
CA PRO A 52 -8.79 8.79 3.75
C PRO A 52 -8.50 8.00 5.03
N SER A 53 -8.50 6.66 4.97
CA SER A 53 -8.45 5.82 6.18
C SER A 53 -7.10 5.83 6.92
N PRO A 54 -5.93 5.78 6.25
CA PRO A 54 -4.64 5.98 6.91
C PRO A 54 -4.59 7.26 7.76
N ILE A 55 -5.11 8.36 7.21
CA ILE A 55 -5.15 9.66 7.88
C ILE A 55 -6.03 9.61 9.13
N LEU A 56 -7.21 9.00 9.03
CA LEU A 56 -8.14 8.87 10.17
C LEU A 56 -7.55 8.00 11.28
N ILE A 57 -6.88 6.91 10.93
CA ILE A 57 -6.16 6.06 11.89
C ILE A 57 -5.05 6.88 12.58
N GLY A 58 -4.25 7.63 11.81
CA GLY A 58 -3.23 8.55 12.34
C GLY A 58 -3.80 9.58 13.31
N VAL A 59 -4.96 10.19 13.00
CA VAL A 59 -5.66 11.12 13.90
C VAL A 59 -6.11 10.45 15.19
N GLY A 60 -6.67 9.24 15.11
CA GLY A 60 -7.07 8.46 16.27
C GLY A 60 -5.87 8.12 17.17
N LEU A 61 -4.75 7.73 16.58
CA LEU A 61 -3.51 7.43 17.29
C LEU A 61 -2.93 8.67 17.97
N LYS A 62 -2.79 9.78 17.24
CA LYS A 62 -2.33 11.09 17.76
C LYS A 62 -3.17 11.61 18.91
N SER A 63 -4.47 11.32 18.91
CA SER A 63 -5.38 11.73 19.99
C SER A 63 -5.09 11.04 21.33
N MET A 64 -4.40 9.89 21.32
CA MET A 64 -4.02 9.16 22.53
C MET A 64 -2.86 9.82 23.28
N ARG A 65 -2.03 10.62 22.59
CA ARG A 65 -0.89 11.37 23.17
C ARG A 65 -1.33 12.24 24.35
N GLN A 66 -2.43 12.97 24.18
CA GLN A 66 -2.86 13.98 25.16
C GLN A 66 -3.21 13.41 26.55
N ARG A 67 -3.55 12.13 26.64
CA ARG A 67 -3.95 11.49 27.91
C ARG A 67 -2.91 10.52 28.46
N TYR A 68 -2.13 9.89 27.60
CA TYR A 68 -1.19 8.83 27.97
C TYR A 68 0.28 9.19 27.69
N GLY A 69 0.54 10.38 27.15
CA GLY A 69 1.89 10.85 26.79
C GLY A 69 2.30 10.45 25.36
N GLY A 70 3.34 11.13 24.84
CA GLY A 70 3.87 10.87 23.49
C GLY A 70 4.39 9.45 23.30
N MET A 71 4.89 8.83 24.37
CA MET A 71 5.37 7.45 24.37
C MET A 71 4.26 6.44 24.01
N VAL A 72 3.08 6.54 24.63
CA VAL A 72 1.98 5.59 24.37
C VAL A 72 1.43 5.77 22.96
N GLU A 73 1.34 7.01 22.50
CA GLU A 73 0.98 7.32 21.13
C GLU A 73 1.96 6.70 20.15
N ALA A 74 3.27 6.83 20.38
CA ALA A 74 4.28 6.24 19.51
C ALA A 74 4.24 4.72 19.47
N VAL A 75 4.01 4.03 20.60
CA VAL A 75 3.83 2.57 20.60
C VAL A 75 2.62 2.18 19.75
N LEU A 76 1.50 2.87 19.97
CA LEU A 76 0.28 2.62 19.22
C LEU A 76 0.50 2.93 17.74
N TYR A 77 1.23 3.99 17.42
CA TYR A 77 1.57 4.37 16.06
C TYR A 77 2.53 3.38 15.40
N MET A 78 3.46 2.82 16.15
CA MET A 78 4.33 1.75 15.67
C MET A 78 3.51 0.48 15.35
N ALA A 79 2.56 0.11 16.22
CA ALA A 79 1.74 -1.08 16.02
C ALA A 79 0.65 -0.92 14.94
N PHE A 80 -0.04 0.22 14.91
CA PHE A 80 -1.23 0.46 14.08
C PHE A 80 -1.03 1.48 12.95
N GLY A 81 0.09 2.21 12.93
CA GLY A 81 0.37 3.21 11.90
C GLY A 81 0.56 2.63 10.49
N SER A 82 0.76 1.32 10.39
CA SER A 82 0.76 0.57 9.13
C SER A 82 -0.42 -0.40 9.00
N ALA A 83 -1.51 -0.18 9.75
CA ALA A 83 -2.67 -1.06 9.79
C ALA A 83 -3.32 -1.26 8.42
N VAL A 84 -3.37 -0.23 7.57
CA VAL A 84 -3.93 -0.33 6.21
C VAL A 84 -3.14 -1.33 5.38
N ASN A 85 -1.81 -1.22 5.36
CA ASN A 85 -0.94 -2.15 4.64
C ASN A 85 -1.06 -3.57 5.18
N LEU A 86 -1.18 -3.74 6.51
CA LEU A 86 -1.37 -5.05 7.13
C LEU A 86 -2.72 -5.67 6.75
N VAL A 87 -3.82 -4.92 6.84
CA VAL A 87 -5.18 -5.40 6.49
C VAL A 87 -5.25 -5.75 5.01
N THR A 88 -4.77 -4.88 4.13
CA THR A 88 -4.70 -5.14 2.68
C THR A 88 -3.87 -6.37 2.38
N SER A 89 -2.74 -6.53 3.07
CA SER A 89 -1.88 -7.69 2.91
C SER A 89 -2.55 -9.00 3.30
N VAL A 90 -3.28 -9.00 4.43
CA VAL A 90 -4.04 -10.16 4.89
C VAL A 90 -5.15 -10.52 3.90
N ILE A 91 -5.85 -9.53 3.32
CA ILE A 91 -6.90 -9.77 2.32
C ILE A 91 -6.31 -10.38 1.05
N LEU A 92 -5.22 -9.83 0.51
CA LEU A 92 -4.53 -10.37 -0.67
C LEU A 92 -4.00 -11.79 -0.43
N LEU A 93 -3.46 -12.04 0.77
CA LEU A 93 -3.02 -13.38 1.19
C LEU A 93 -4.20 -14.36 1.23
N ARG A 94 -5.35 -13.95 1.75
CA ARG A 94 -6.58 -14.77 1.79
C ARG A 94 -7.12 -15.07 0.39
N LYS A 95 -6.96 -14.14 -0.56
CA LYS A 95 -7.34 -14.29 -1.97
C LYS A 95 -6.27 -15.02 -2.81
N ARG A 96 -5.19 -15.53 -2.20
CA ARG A 96 -4.08 -16.24 -2.88
C ARG A 96 -3.38 -15.40 -3.95
N GLN A 97 -3.47 -14.08 -3.88
CA GLN A 97 -2.82 -13.17 -4.83
C GLN A 97 -1.40 -12.83 -4.36
N ILE A 98 -0.54 -13.85 -4.25
CA ILE A 98 0.79 -13.73 -3.62
C ILE A 98 1.72 -12.80 -4.39
N LYS A 99 1.68 -12.84 -5.73
CA LYS A 99 2.46 -11.93 -6.57
C LYS A 99 2.07 -10.46 -6.32
N LEU A 100 0.77 -10.17 -6.31
CA LEU A 100 0.25 -8.84 -6.02
C LEU A 100 0.62 -8.36 -4.61
N LEU A 101 0.56 -9.27 -3.64
CA LEU A 101 0.95 -9.01 -2.25
C LEU A 101 2.44 -8.67 -2.12
N GLN A 102 3.33 -9.48 -2.68
CA GLN A 102 4.78 -9.25 -2.62
C GLN A 102 5.16 -7.93 -3.28
N THR A 103 4.59 -7.66 -4.46
CA THR A 103 4.81 -6.41 -5.17
C THR A 103 4.27 -5.21 -4.36
N LEU A 104 3.08 -5.31 -3.78
CA LEU A 104 2.53 -4.26 -2.91
C LEU A 104 3.44 -3.97 -1.71
N LEU A 105 3.97 -5.00 -1.04
CA LEU A 105 4.78 -4.83 0.16
C LEU A 105 6.09 -4.08 -0.12
N ILE A 106 6.82 -4.48 -1.17
CA ILE A 106 8.03 -3.75 -1.61
C ILE A 106 7.66 -2.35 -2.07
N ARG A 107 6.62 -2.24 -2.90
CA ARG A 107 6.24 -0.96 -3.51
C ARG A 107 5.64 0.01 -2.50
N GLY A 108 5.12 -0.46 -1.37
CA GLY A 108 4.78 0.36 -0.23
C GLY A 108 6.02 1.06 0.34
N ILE A 109 7.13 0.32 0.55
CA ILE A 109 8.42 0.89 0.99
C ILE A 109 8.97 1.83 -0.07
N LEU A 110 9.03 1.36 -1.31
CA LEU A 110 9.58 2.10 -2.43
C LEU A 110 8.76 3.37 -2.74
N SER A 111 7.44 3.33 -2.55
CA SER A 111 6.56 4.49 -2.68
C SER A 111 6.79 5.48 -1.55
N ASN A 112 6.90 5.04 -0.30
CA ASN A 112 7.27 5.94 0.80
C ASN A 112 8.63 6.61 0.54
N MET A 113 9.60 5.86 -0.02
CA MET A 113 10.91 6.43 -0.37
C MET A 113 10.84 7.35 -1.60
N HIS A 114 10.25 6.93 -2.72
CA HIS A 114 10.29 7.68 -3.99
C HIS A 114 9.18 8.70 -4.16
N LEU A 115 7.94 8.39 -3.78
CA LEU A 115 6.81 9.30 -3.97
C LEU A 115 6.93 10.52 -3.03
N MET A 116 7.64 10.37 -1.91
CA MET A 116 7.72 11.40 -0.87
C MET A 116 9.04 12.19 -0.91
N LEU A 117 10.13 11.60 -1.43
CA LEU A 117 11.33 12.36 -1.82
C LEU A 117 11.17 13.00 -3.21
N GLY A 118 10.40 12.36 -4.11
CA GLY A 118 10.33 12.67 -5.54
C GLY A 118 9.33 13.73 -5.99
N LEU A 119 8.69 14.48 -5.07
CA LEU A 119 8.17 15.81 -5.46
C LEU A 119 9.30 16.85 -5.56
N GLY A 120 10.51 16.51 -5.09
CA GLY A 120 11.76 17.15 -5.49
C GLY A 120 12.60 16.17 -6.30
N PHE A 121 12.97 16.56 -7.52
CA PHE A 121 13.91 15.88 -8.42
C PHE A 121 13.42 14.66 -9.21
N VAL A 122 13.32 14.89 -10.51
CA VAL A 122 13.32 13.94 -11.63
C VAL A 122 14.60 13.05 -11.70
N ALA A 123 15.43 13.01 -10.66
CA ALA A 123 16.74 12.37 -10.65
C ALA A 123 16.74 10.89 -10.18
N GLY A 124 15.61 10.17 -10.27
CA GLY A 124 15.56 8.71 -10.15
C GLY A 124 15.56 7.97 -11.50
N ALA A 125 15.51 8.70 -12.61
CA ALA A 125 15.32 8.12 -13.94
C ALA A 125 16.56 7.40 -14.50
N VAL A 126 17.75 7.59 -13.92
CA VAL A 126 19.01 7.02 -14.44
C VAL A 126 19.44 5.75 -13.67
N THR A 127 19.09 5.62 -12.40
CA THR A 127 19.37 4.41 -11.60
C THR A 127 18.47 3.23 -11.99
N GLY A 128 17.28 3.49 -12.54
CA GLY A 128 16.38 2.46 -13.07
C GLY A 128 16.83 1.80 -14.39
N LEU A 129 17.72 2.44 -15.16
CA LEU A 129 18.13 1.97 -16.50
C LEU A 129 19.35 1.04 -16.49
N ILE A 130 20.22 1.12 -15.48
CA ILE A 130 21.50 0.37 -15.42
C ILE A 130 21.32 -0.97 -14.66
N LEU A 131 20.36 -1.00 -13.74
CA LEU A 131 20.17 -2.07 -12.77
C LEU A 131 19.56 -3.38 -13.30
N PRO A 132 18.64 -3.37 -14.29
CA PRO A 132 18.11 -4.60 -14.88
C PRO A 132 19.24 -5.46 -15.47
N THR A 133 20.22 -4.80 -16.10
CA THR A 133 21.36 -5.43 -16.78
C THR A 133 22.33 -6.10 -15.79
N ALA A 134 22.52 -5.55 -14.59
CA ALA A 134 23.41 -6.14 -13.58
C ALA A 134 22.79 -7.34 -12.83
N SER A 135 21.47 -7.32 -12.61
CA SER A 135 20.78 -8.38 -11.84
C SER A 135 20.73 -9.73 -12.57
N GLN A 136 20.66 -9.72 -13.91
CA GLN A 136 20.63 -10.94 -14.73
C GLN A 136 21.99 -11.64 -14.80
N LEU A 137 23.08 -10.93 -14.48
CA LEU A 137 24.44 -11.47 -14.49
C LEU A 137 24.85 -12.15 -13.18
N LEU A 138 24.13 -11.93 -12.07
CA LEU A 138 24.56 -12.37 -10.73
C LEU A 138 23.64 -13.38 -10.02
N ALA A 139 22.43 -13.64 -10.52
CA ALA A 139 21.46 -14.49 -9.81
C ALA A 139 21.43 -15.94 -10.33
N LYS A 140 22.14 -16.85 -9.66
CA LYS A 140 21.76 -18.28 -9.67
C LYS A 140 20.65 -18.50 -8.62
N PRO A 141 19.47 -19.02 -8.98
CA PRO A 141 18.42 -19.32 -8.02
C PRO A 141 18.84 -20.52 -7.16
N VAL A 142 18.99 -20.32 -5.84
CA VAL A 142 19.20 -21.42 -4.89
C VAL A 142 17.85 -22.08 -4.61
N THR A 143 17.52 -23.09 -5.41
CA THR A 143 16.30 -23.88 -5.27
C THR A 143 16.51 -25.03 -4.26
N GLY A 144 16.11 -24.79 -3.00
CA GLY A 144 15.93 -25.83 -2.00
C GLY A 144 15.96 -25.29 -0.56
N ARG A 145 14.79 -25.10 0.06
CA ARG A 145 14.52 -24.56 1.43
C ARG A 145 14.31 -23.04 1.60
N ILE A 146 13.85 -22.34 0.56
CA ILE A 146 13.57 -20.89 0.60
C ILE A 146 12.48 -20.53 1.64
N VAL A 147 11.48 -21.40 1.85
CA VAL A 147 10.38 -21.17 2.82
C VAL A 147 10.89 -21.10 4.25
N LYS A 148 11.70 -22.10 4.68
CA LYS A 148 12.24 -22.16 6.05
C LYS A 148 13.21 -21.01 6.32
N GLN A 149 13.96 -20.58 5.30
CA GLN A 149 14.86 -19.41 5.39
C GLN A 149 14.05 -18.11 5.54
N SER A 150 13.03 -17.90 4.72
CA SER A 150 12.16 -16.72 4.78
C SER A 150 11.45 -16.60 6.14
N CYS A 151 10.97 -17.72 6.69
CA CYS A 151 10.34 -17.74 8.02
C CYS A 151 11.33 -17.40 9.14
N SER A 152 12.56 -17.92 9.06
CA SER A 152 13.61 -17.64 10.05
C SER A 152 13.96 -16.15 10.04
N ILE A 153 14.10 -15.56 8.86
CA ILE A 153 14.37 -14.12 8.68
C ILE A 153 13.21 -13.28 9.21
N ALA A 154 11.96 -13.67 8.94
CA ALA A 154 10.77 -12.98 9.47
C ALA A 154 10.71 -12.98 11.01
N ILE A 155 11.04 -14.11 11.64
CA ILE A 155 11.10 -14.19 13.11
C ILE A 155 12.18 -13.25 13.65
N VAL A 156 13.37 -13.26 13.05
CA VAL A 156 14.47 -12.36 13.43
C VAL A 156 14.08 -10.89 13.28
N PHE A 157 13.46 -10.51 12.15
CA PHE A 157 13.02 -9.13 11.92
C PHE A 157 11.98 -8.65 12.93
N ASN A 158 10.99 -9.49 13.27
CA ASN A 158 10.04 -9.16 14.33
C ASN A 158 10.73 -9.04 15.70
N LEU A 159 11.68 -9.92 16.03
CA LEU A 159 12.44 -9.82 17.28
C LEU A 159 13.25 -8.52 17.34
N VAL A 160 13.90 -8.13 16.25
CA VAL A 160 14.61 -6.85 16.13
C VAL A 160 13.63 -5.68 16.29
N TYR A 161 12.45 -5.75 15.68
CA TYR A 161 11.41 -4.72 15.82
C TYR A 161 10.95 -4.55 17.27
N PHE A 162 10.65 -5.65 17.97
CA PHE A 162 10.30 -5.61 19.40
C PHE A 162 11.47 -5.14 20.27
N GLY A 163 12.71 -5.47 19.91
CA GLY A 163 13.91 -4.94 20.54
C GLY A 163 14.06 -3.42 20.36
N LEU A 164 13.78 -2.90 19.16
CA LEU A 164 13.75 -1.46 18.87
C LEU A 164 12.65 -0.76 19.66
N LEU A 165 11.45 -1.36 19.75
CA LEU A 165 10.38 -0.86 20.60
C LEU A 165 10.81 -0.82 22.06
N TRP A 166 11.42 -1.89 22.57
CA TRP A 166 11.92 -1.91 23.95
C TRP A 166 12.97 -0.82 24.20
N PHE A 167 13.89 -0.61 23.25
CA PHE A 167 14.91 0.43 23.32
C PHE A 167 14.30 1.84 23.32
N GLN A 168 13.31 2.09 22.45
CA GLN A 168 12.58 3.37 22.40
C GLN A 168 11.80 3.62 23.69
N LEU A 169 11.25 2.56 24.29
CA LEU A 169 10.37 2.69 25.45
C LEU A 169 11.11 2.77 26.78
N LYS A 170 12.15 1.98 26.96
CA LYS A 170 12.79 1.83 28.28
C LYS A 170 14.16 2.47 28.36
N THR A 171 14.99 2.29 27.33
CA THR A 171 16.40 2.67 27.41
C THR A 171 16.60 4.16 27.09
N ASN A 172 15.90 4.67 26.08
CA ASN A 172 16.06 6.05 25.61
C ASN A 172 14.74 6.82 25.59
N HIS A 173 13.89 6.59 26.61
CA HIS A 173 12.61 7.26 26.75
C HIS A 173 12.72 8.80 26.64
N SER A 174 13.73 9.39 27.28
CA SER A 174 13.92 10.86 27.31
C SER A 174 14.25 11.45 25.93
N LEU A 175 15.10 10.79 25.15
CA LEU A 175 15.41 11.21 23.78
C LEU A 175 14.17 11.10 22.88
N PHE A 176 13.40 10.02 23.04
CA PHE A 176 12.22 9.79 22.24
C PHE A 176 11.06 10.72 22.61
N GLU A 177 10.88 11.05 23.89
CA GLU A 177 9.91 12.05 24.35
C GLU A 177 10.26 13.45 23.86
N THR A 178 11.55 13.81 23.87
CA THR A 178 12.04 15.08 23.30
C THR A 178 11.72 15.15 21.81
N TYR A 179 11.98 14.07 21.07
CA TYR A 179 11.62 13.95 19.65
C TYR A 179 10.11 14.15 19.42
N CYS A 180 9.26 13.50 20.21
CA CYS A 180 7.81 13.66 20.09
C CYS A 180 7.37 15.11 20.30
N ASN A 181 7.98 15.82 21.26
CA ASN A 181 7.66 17.21 21.54
C ASN A 181 8.09 18.14 20.39
N VAL A 182 9.29 17.93 19.82
CA VAL A 182 9.77 18.69 18.66
C VAL A 182 8.85 18.50 17.44
N GLU A 183 8.45 17.25 17.15
CA GLU A 183 7.47 16.97 16.08
C GLU A 183 6.15 17.74 16.29
N GLU A 184 5.71 17.91 17.54
CA GLU A 184 4.46 18.63 17.85
C GLU A 184 4.57 20.14 17.64
N GLU A 185 5.74 20.71 17.96
CA GLU A 185 6.06 22.12 17.72
C GLU A 185 6.15 22.41 16.22
N GLU A 186 6.88 21.59 15.45
CA GLU A 186 7.07 21.77 14.01
C GLU A 186 5.78 21.57 13.21
N THR A 187 4.93 20.64 13.62
CA THR A 187 3.65 20.41 12.92
C THR A 187 2.58 21.46 13.23
N GLY A 188 2.84 22.38 14.17
CA GLY A 188 1.90 23.43 14.57
C GLY A 188 0.57 22.89 15.11
N VAL A 189 0.56 21.65 15.63
CA VAL A 189 -0.67 20.96 16.08
C VAL A 189 -1.28 21.62 17.34
N THR A 190 -0.64 22.65 17.89
CA THR A 190 -1.09 23.45 19.04
C THR A 190 -2.27 24.39 18.79
N ARG A 191 -2.90 24.47 17.61
CA ARG A 191 -4.14 25.27 17.43
C ARG A 191 -5.38 24.42 17.10
N ARG A 192 -6.12 24.08 18.16
CA ARG A 192 -7.55 23.69 18.17
C ARG A 192 -7.94 22.42 17.41
N LYS A 193 -7.44 21.24 17.80
CA LYS A 193 -8.23 20.01 17.63
C LYS A 193 -9.11 19.82 18.87
N LYS A 194 -10.44 19.83 18.66
CA LYS A 194 -11.45 19.48 19.67
C LYS A 194 -11.00 18.16 20.32
N GLN A 195 -10.81 18.18 21.64
CA GLN A 195 -10.37 17.02 22.41
C GLN A 195 -11.24 15.81 22.05
N LEU A 196 -10.65 14.83 21.38
CA LEU A 196 -11.34 13.56 21.14
C LEU A 196 -11.26 12.77 22.45
N ARG A 197 -12.43 12.36 22.94
CA ARG A 197 -12.48 11.41 24.06
C ARG A 197 -11.75 10.14 23.63
N VAL A 198 -11.04 9.48 24.55
CA VAL A 198 -10.34 8.21 24.27
C VAL A 198 -11.27 7.18 23.61
N GLY A 199 -12.53 7.10 24.07
CA GLY A 199 -13.54 6.25 23.43
C GLY A 199 -13.79 6.58 21.96
N SER A 200 -13.82 7.87 21.59
CA SER A 200 -13.94 8.28 20.19
C SER A 200 -12.68 8.00 19.37
N ALA A 201 -11.48 8.12 19.97
CA ALA A 201 -10.22 7.81 19.28
C ALA A 201 -10.14 6.31 18.94
N ILE A 202 -10.44 5.44 19.91
CA ILE A 202 -10.50 3.99 19.71
C ILE A 202 -11.59 3.63 18.69
N ALA A 203 -12.76 4.25 18.78
CA ALA A 203 -13.84 4.04 17.81
C ALA A 203 -13.43 4.43 16.39
N ILE A 204 -12.76 5.57 16.20
CA ILE A 204 -12.26 5.99 14.88
C ILE A 204 -11.26 4.97 14.34
N ILE A 205 -10.27 4.54 15.13
CA ILE A 205 -9.28 3.53 14.69
C ILE A 205 -9.99 2.23 14.29
N ALA A 206 -10.90 1.74 15.13
CA ALA A 206 -11.61 0.49 14.87
C ALA A 206 -12.49 0.59 13.61
N VAL A 207 -13.32 1.63 13.50
CA VAL A 207 -14.21 1.84 12.35
C VAL A 207 -13.41 2.04 11.08
N SER A 208 -12.36 2.87 11.08
CA SER A 208 -11.51 3.08 9.90
C SER A 208 -10.80 1.79 9.49
N THR A 209 -10.32 0.99 10.44
CA THR A 209 -9.67 -0.30 10.13
C THR A 209 -10.66 -1.29 9.50
N THR A 210 -11.88 -1.39 10.03
CA THR A 210 -12.94 -2.22 9.44
C THR A 210 -13.35 -1.72 8.07
N PHE A 211 -13.47 -0.40 7.89
CA PHE A 211 -13.83 0.23 6.62
C PHE A 211 -12.79 -0.05 5.52
N VAL A 212 -11.51 0.05 5.85
CA VAL A 212 -10.41 -0.37 4.96
C VAL A 212 -10.55 -1.84 4.57
N GLY A 213 -10.81 -2.71 5.54
CA GLY A 213 -10.99 -4.13 5.28
C GLY A 213 -12.15 -4.41 4.33
N PHE A 214 -13.28 -3.72 4.52
CA PHE A 214 -14.44 -3.81 3.65
C PHE A 214 -14.10 -3.34 2.23
N ASN A 215 -13.63 -2.12 2.05
CA ASN A 215 -13.33 -1.55 0.74
C ASN A 215 -12.26 -2.37 0.00
N THR A 216 -11.20 -2.76 0.70
CA THR A 216 -10.13 -3.56 0.11
C THR A 216 -10.63 -4.94 -0.30
N TYR A 217 -11.52 -5.55 0.47
CA TYR A 217 -12.12 -6.83 0.10
C TYR A 217 -12.90 -6.75 -1.23
N PHE A 218 -13.73 -5.72 -1.41
CA PHE A 218 -14.46 -5.50 -2.65
C PHE A 218 -13.54 -5.13 -3.82
N ALA A 219 -12.55 -4.26 -3.58
CA ALA A 219 -11.56 -3.89 -4.59
C ALA A 219 -10.77 -5.11 -5.10
N VAL A 220 -10.25 -5.94 -4.20
CA VAL A 220 -9.51 -7.16 -4.60
C VAL A 220 -10.44 -8.16 -5.31
N ASN A 221 -11.73 -8.24 -4.93
CA ASN A 221 -12.67 -9.14 -5.59
C ASN A 221 -13.05 -8.67 -7.01
N SER A 222 -13.12 -7.36 -7.25
CA SER A 222 -13.35 -6.81 -8.59
C SER A 222 -12.08 -6.77 -9.46
N LEU A 223 -10.90 -6.96 -8.85
CA LEU A 223 -9.61 -6.89 -9.54
C LEU A 223 -9.47 -7.97 -10.63
N GLU A 224 -9.91 -9.20 -10.39
CA GLU A 224 -9.81 -10.27 -11.41
C GLU A 224 -10.68 -9.95 -12.64
N GLY A 225 -11.87 -9.38 -12.43
CA GLY A 225 -12.72 -8.89 -13.51
C GLY A 225 -12.07 -7.73 -14.29
N LEU A 226 -11.38 -6.83 -13.58
CA LEU A 226 -10.63 -5.73 -14.19
C LEU A 226 -9.46 -6.25 -15.05
N LEU A 227 -8.66 -7.19 -14.52
CA LEU A 227 -7.45 -7.68 -15.18
C LEU A 227 -7.74 -8.54 -16.42
N ASN A 228 -8.86 -9.26 -16.45
CA ASN A 228 -9.22 -10.11 -17.58
C ASN A 228 -9.82 -9.33 -18.76
N GLN A 229 -10.23 -8.08 -18.53
CA GLN A 229 -11.01 -7.29 -19.50
C GLN A 229 -10.38 -5.94 -19.82
N THR A 230 -9.29 -5.56 -19.15
CA THR A 230 -8.46 -4.39 -19.48
C THR A 230 -7.03 -4.83 -19.77
N ASP A 231 -6.30 -4.07 -20.58
CA ASP A 231 -4.86 -4.29 -20.80
C ASP A 231 -3.99 -3.97 -19.55
N LEU A 232 -4.62 -3.72 -18.40
CA LEU A 232 -3.91 -3.44 -17.15
C LEU A 232 -3.29 -4.73 -16.63
N THR A 233 -1.98 -4.70 -16.43
CA THR A 233 -1.26 -5.80 -15.79
C THR A 233 -1.50 -5.78 -14.28
N ALA A 234 -1.63 -6.95 -13.66
CA ALA A 234 -1.68 -7.13 -12.20
C ALA A 234 -0.55 -6.34 -11.51
N SER A 235 0.66 -6.42 -12.08
CA SER A 235 1.83 -5.67 -11.65
C SER A 235 1.59 -4.16 -11.62
N PHE A 236 0.98 -3.55 -12.64
CA PHE A 236 0.70 -2.10 -12.67
C PHE A 236 -0.21 -1.68 -11.51
N VAL A 237 -1.27 -2.46 -11.26
CA VAL A 237 -2.20 -2.19 -10.15
C VAL A 237 -1.47 -2.26 -8.81
N SER A 238 -0.61 -3.27 -8.60
CA SER A 238 0.15 -3.39 -7.35
C SER A 238 1.32 -2.42 -7.18
N ILE A 239 1.92 -1.95 -8.28
CA ILE A 239 3.09 -1.08 -8.27
C ILE A 239 2.69 0.39 -8.11
N VAL A 240 1.63 0.80 -8.77
CA VAL A 240 1.22 2.20 -8.89
C VAL A 240 -0.04 2.46 -8.09
N LEU A 241 -1.12 1.74 -8.41
CA LEU A 241 -2.45 2.07 -7.88
C LEU A 241 -2.57 1.76 -6.40
N LEU A 242 -2.26 0.53 -5.97
CA LEU A 242 -2.44 0.15 -4.56
C LEU A 242 -1.59 1.03 -3.62
N PRO A 243 -0.26 1.20 -3.81
CA PRO A 243 0.55 2.04 -2.92
C PRO A 243 0.06 3.48 -2.85
N LEU A 244 -0.42 4.06 -3.94
CA LEU A 244 -0.91 5.44 -3.96
C LEU A 244 -2.12 5.66 -3.03
N PHE A 245 -2.99 4.66 -2.89
CA PHE A 245 -4.21 4.77 -2.10
C PHE A 245 -4.15 4.05 -0.75
N THR A 246 -3.20 3.13 -0.55
CA THR A 246 -3.03 2.41 0.73
C THR A 246 -1.94 3.01 1.61
N ASN A 247 -0.98 3.76 1.04
CA ASN A 247 0.04 4.43 1.84
C ASN A 247 -0.51 5.68 2.54
N ASP A 248 0.16 6.02 3.63
CA ASP A 248 -0.14 7.20 4.41
C ASP A 248 0.41 8.46 3.71
N LEU A 249 -0.39 9.52 3.67
CA LEU A 249 0.01 10.82 3.15
C LEU A 249 0.70 11.67 4.21
N GLU A 250 0.83 11.16 5.44
CA GLU A 250 1.43 11.87 6.56
C GLU A 250 2.83 12.42 6.31
N PRO A 251 3.78 11.70 5.68
CA PRO A 251 5.07 12.31 5.36
C PRO A 251 4.99 13.49 4.37
N ILE A 252 4.04 13.49 3.41
CA ILE A 252 3.82 14.63 2.49
C ILE A 252 3.26 15.81 3.29
N MET A 253 2.31 15.54 4.19
CA MET A 253 1.77 16.57 5.07
C MET A 253 2.84 17.13 6.03
N ALA A 254 3.78 16.29 6.47
CA ALA A 254 4.92 16.70 7.27
C ALA A 254 5.87 17.60 6.47
N ALA A 255 6.19 17.25 5.21
CA ALA A 255 6.98 18.11 4.33
C ALA A 255 6.33 19.48 4.12
N TYR A 256 5.00 19.52 3.99
CA TYR A 256 4.25 20.76 3.80
C TYR A 256 4.18 21.63 5.06
N ARG A 257 4.26 21.04 6.27
CA ARG A 257 4.00 21.74 7.54
C ARG A 257 5.24 21.99 8.40
N GLY A 258 6.18 21.05 8.44
CA GLY A 258 7.28 20.99 9.41
C GLY A 258 8.67 20.80 8.79
N GLY A 259 8.82 21.01 7.48
CA GLY A 259 10.12 20.93 6.80
C GLY A 259 10.52 19.52 6.36
N MET A 260 11.70 19.42 5.72
CA MET A 260 12.17 18.17 5.12
C MET A 260 12.60 17.15 6.18
N ASP A 261 13.13 17.59 7.32
CA ASP A 261 13.64 16.73 8.38
C ASP A 261 12.51 15.90 9.00
N LEU A 262 11.37 16.53 9.29
CA LEU A 262 10.19 15.82 9.77
C LEU A 262 9.65 14.83 8.72
N CYS A 263 9.59 15.24 7.45
CA CYS A 263 9.19 14.33 6.36
C CYS A 263 10.08 13.08 6.31
N LEU A 264 11.40 13.28 6.36
CA LEU A 264 12.39 12.23 6.34
C LEU A 264 12.21 11.27 7.52
N GLN A 265 12.03 11.81 8.73
CA GLN A 265 11.85 11.02 9.94
C GLN A 265 10.57 10.17 9.89
N VAL A 266 9.42 10.77 9.53
CA VAL A 266 8.15 10.04 9.39
C VAL A 266 8.26 8.98 8.29
N THR A 267 8.90 9.31 7.16
CA THR A 267 9.12 8.38 6.04
C THR A 267 9.96 7.17 6.45
N VAL A 268 11.10 7.41 7.12
CA VAL A 268 11.98 6.34 7.61
C VAL A 268 11.26 5.48 8.65
N GLY A 269 10.50 6.09 9.56
CA GLY A 269 9.67 5.38 10.53
C GLY A 269 8.68 4.41 9.88
N LYS A 270 7.95 4.85 8.83
CA LYS A 270 7.04 4.00 8.06
C LYS A 270 7.77 2.87 7.31
N CYS A 271 8.96 3.14 6.77
CA CYS A 271 9.76 2.12 6.10
C CYS A 271 10.23 1.03 7.08
N ILE A 272 10.66 1.42 8.27
CA ILE A 272 11.04 0.50 9.36
C ILE A 272 9.84 -0.35 9.77
N GLN A 273 8.66 0.26 9.98
CA GLN A 273 7.43 -0.47 10.31
C GLN A 273 7.06 -1.48 9.22
N ASN A 274 7.04 -1.07 7.95
CA ASN A 274 6.62 -1.96 6.88
C ASN A 274 7.63 -3.13 6.69
N THR A 275 8.92 -2.87 6.87
CA THR A 275 9.99 -3.85 6.67
C THR A 275 10.15 -4.82 7.84
N LEU A 276 10.18 -4.32 9.07
CA LEU A 276 10.49 -5.13 10.25
C LEU A 276 9.26 -5.67 10.97
N PHE A 277 8.07 -5.12 10.69
CA PHE A 277 6.82 -5.58 11.29
C PHE A 277 5.84 -6.14 10.25
N VAL A 278 5.38 -5.33 9.28
CA VAL A 278 4.30 -5.75 8.36
C VAL A 278 4.71 -6.96 7.51
N ILE A 279 5.82 -6.88 6.77
CA ILE A 279 6.29 -7.97 5.91
C ILE A 279 6.49 -9.27 6.71
N PRO A 280 7.24 -9.28 7.83
CA PRO A 280 7.41 -10.46 8.66
C PRO A 280 6.11 -11.05 9.21
N VAL A 281 5.20 -10.21 9.70
CA VAL A 281 3.89 -10.66 10.22
C VAL A 281 3.10 -11.34 9.11
N VAL A 282 3.09 -10.79 7.90
CA VAL A 282 2.38 -11.39 6.75
C VAL A 282 3.00 -12.73 6.36
N VAL A 283 4.33 -12.88 6.38
CA VAL A 283 5.01 -14.16 6.14
C VAL A 283 4.60 -15.20 7.19
N ILE A 284 4.59 -14.83 8.47
CA ILE A 284 4.18 -15.73 9.56
C ILE A 284 2.70 -16.13 9.43
N ILE A 285 1.82 -15.21 9.07
CA ILE A 285 0.40 -15.52 8.80
C ILE A 285 0.29 -16.46 7.59
N GLY A 286 1.08 -16.25 6.54
CA GLY A 286 1.12 -17.14 5.37
C GLY A 286 1.54 -18.55 5.74
N TRP A 287 2.62 -18.67 6.50
CA TRP A 287 3.12 -19.95 7.01
C TRP A 287 2.09 -20.66 7.91
N GLY A 288 1.48 -19.93 8.85
CA GLY A 288 0.44 -20.49 9.73
C GLY A 288 -0.82 -20.96 9.00
N ARG A 289 -1.09 -20.47 7.78
CA ARG A 289 -2.20 -20.90 6.92
C ARG A 289 -1.82 -21.99 5.91
N GLY A 290 -0.59 -22.51 5.95
CA GLY A 290 -0.10 -23.49 4.98
C GLY A 290 0.05 -22.93 3.56
N ILE A 291 0.33 -21.62 3.45
CA ILE A 291 0.61 -20.94 2.17
C ILE A 291 2.13 -20.80 2.06
N ASP A 292 2.79 -21.86 1.62
CA ASP A 292 4.26 -21.90 1.50
C ASP A 292 4.79 -20.95 0.42
N GLU A 293 3.92 -20.42 -0.45
CA GLU A 293 4.26 -19.48 -1.52
C GLU A 293 4.60 -18.07 -1.01
N MET A 294 4.14 -17.68 0.18
CA MET A 294 4.49 -16.37 0.76
C MET A 294 5.92 -16.41 1.30
N MET A 295 6.87 -16.18 0.40
CA MET A 295 8.30 -16.07 0.69
C MET A 295 8.76 -14.61 0.55
N LEU A 296 9.88 -14.26 1.21
CA LEU A 296 10.63 -13.03 0.93
C LEU A 296 11.45 -13.18 -0.38
N ASN A 297 10.82 -13.70 -1.44
CA ASN A 297 11.45 -13.84 -2.74
C ASN A 297 10.99 -12.70 -3.64
N PHE A 298 11.78 -11.64 -3.66
CA PHE A 298 11.48 -10.45 -4.43
C PHE A 298 12.24 -10.44 -5.75
N ASN A 299 11.69 -9.76 -6.74
CA ASN A 299 12.38 -9.60 -8.02
C ASN A 299 13.69 -8.82 -7.79
N GLY A 300 14.77 -9.24 -8.45
CA GLY A 300 16.08 -8.57 -8.34
C GLY A 300 16.01 -7.08 -8.66
N PHE A 301 15.14 -6.69 -9.61
CA PHE A 301 14.86 -5.29 -9.91
C PHE A 301 14.33 -4.51 -8.69
N ASP A 302 13.34 -5.07 -7.99
CA ASP A 302 12.70 -4.39 -6.85
C ASP A 302 13.65 -4.28 -5.66
N VAL A 303 14.45 -5.32 -5.39
CA VAL A 303 15.47 -5.31 -4.32
C VAL A 303 16.54 -4.25 -4.61
N ALA A 304 16.99 -4.19 -5.86
CA ALA A 304 18.04 -3.27 -6.23
C ALA A 304 17.53 -1.81 -6.25
N ALA A 305 16.27 -1.59 -6.65
CA ALA A 305 15.62 -0.29 -6.53
C ALA A 305 15.54 0.16 -5.06
N LEU A 306 15.09 -0.71 -4.14
CA LEU A 306 15.08 -0.42 -2.70
C LEU A 306 16.47 -0.07 -2.17
N PHE A 307 17.50 -0.82 -2.57
CA PHE A 307 18.87 -0.55 -2.17
C PHE A 307 19.36 0.83 -2.67
N SER A 308 19.06 1.17 -3.92
CA SER A 308 19.37 2.49 -4.48
C SER A 308 18.65 3.62 -3.72
N SER A 309 17.37 3.44 -3.39
CA SER A 309 16.60 4.43 -2.63
C SER A 309 17.14 4.61 -1.21
N ALA A 310 17.51 3.51 -0.55
CA ALA A 310 18.08 3.54 0.79
C ALA A 310 19.44 4.26 0.82
N LEU A 311 20.31 3.99 -0.17
CA LEU A 311 21.56 4.73 -0.31
C LEU A 311 21.33 6.22 -0.54
N TYR A 312 20.39 6.56 -1.43
CA TYR A 312 20.05 7.97 -1.70
C TYR A 312 19.60 8.70 -0.43
N ILE A 313 18.72 8.09 0.36
CA ILE A 313 18.29 8.63 1.66
C ILE A 313 19.47 8.77 2.62
N ALA A 314 20.35 7.78 2.69
CA ALA A 314 21.52 7.83 3.55
C ALA A 314 22.45 9.00 3.19
N PHE A 315 22.67 9.25 1.90
CA PHE A 315 23.42 10.42 1.42
C PHE A 315 22.72 11.74 1.77
N LEU A 316 21.42 11.86 1.49
CA LEU A 316 20.65 13.06 1.83
C LEU A 316 20.67 13.38 3.33
N THR A 317 20.61 12.36 4.17
CA THR A 317 20.65 12.52 5.63
C THR A 317 22.03 12.96 6.12
N ASN A 318 23.09 12.46 5.48
CA ASN A 318 24.47 12.74 5.88
C ASN A 318 24.93 14.16 5.50
N ASP A 319 24.41 14.73 4.42
CA ASP A 319 24.73 16.09 4.00
C ASP A 319 24.07 17.17 4.88
N GLY A 320 23.12 16.80 5.74
CA GLY A 320 22.57 17.64 6.82
C GLY A 320 21.89 18.94 6.37
N LYS A 321 21.75 19.16 5.05
CA LYS A 321 21.10 20.31 4.43
C LYS A 321 20.22 19.80 3.31
N SER A 322 18.91 19.78 3.55
CA SER A 322 17.93 19.64 2.47
C SER A 322 17.81 20.98 1.72
N ASP A 323 18.88 21.39 1.06
CA ASP A 323 18.93 22.63 0.28
C ASP A 323 18.21 22.43 -1.05
N TRP A 324 16.95 22.86 -1.18
CA TRP A 324 16.47 23.42 -2.46
C TRP A 324 15.21 24.33 -2.44
N TRP A 325 14.54 24.59 -1.30
CA TRP A 325 13.36 25.49 -1.25
C TRP A 325 13.24 26.43 -0.03
N VAL A 326 14.26 26.53 0.83
CA VAL A 326 14.25 27.46 1.99
C VAL A 326 14.78 28.86 1.63
N SER A 327 15.36 29.05 0.44
CA SER A 327 15.89 30.35 -0.03
C SER A 327 14.89 31.16 -0.88
N SER A 328 13.87 30.55 -1.48
CA SER A 328 13.02 31.20 -2.49
C SER A 328 11.80 31.96 -1.95
N TRP A 329 11.53 31.91 -0.64
CA TRP A 329 10.38 32.60 -0.02
C TRP A 329 10.74 33.50 1.17
N ASN A 330 12.01 33.91 1.30
CA ASN A 330 12.36 35.10 2.08
C ASN A 330 12.24 36.35 1.20
N ILE A 331 10.98 36.72 0.89
CA ILE A 331 10.54 38.09 0.61
C ILE A 331 9.28 38.34 1.44
#